data_AF-A0A7J6J4W3-F1
#
_entry.id   AF-A0A7J6J4W3-F1
#
_cell.length_a   1.000
_cell.length_b   1.000
_cell.length_c   1.000
_cell.angle_alpha   90.00
_cell.angle_beta   90.00
_cell.angle_gamma   90.00
#
_symmetry.space_group_name_H-M   'P 1'
#
loop_
_entity.id
_entity.type
_entity.pdbx_description
1 polymer ?
#
loop_
_entity_poly.entity_id
_entity_poly.type
_entity_poly.pdbx_seq_one_letter_code
_entity_poly.pdbx_strand_id
1 'polypeptide(L)'
;MASYSLPRPSANHTPTLRFHNKPYDASKLEKSDLFIYHVLRVCDLINERKSNFDGLNMLVELSFGDQPQHSIVIDSRSKRTNILERLPENTQADLATKISPEFVLDVMEGRINAQQAFRLYAQPPCPGAFASRFSALGPPASVVSRDDLDLESLPKPTENIQQVKDDLKKWGYAFVANALTADEVKVIRTALEEQAAGERQAGIAHMASLHKSSEDEPDQRVW
;
A
#
# COMPACT_ATOMS: atom_id res chain seq x y z
N MET A 1 -13.54 7.27 -5.74
CA MET A 1 -14.06 7.76 -4.43
C MET A 1 -13.23 7.10 -3.33
N ALA A 2 -12.26 7.77 -2.72
CA ALA A 2 -11.99 7.47 -1.32
C ALA A 2 -12.84 8.37 -0.44
N SER A 3 -12.97 7.92 0.79
CA SER A 3 -14.08 8.25 1.65
C SER A 3 -14.01 9.70 2.13
N TYR A 4 -14.86 10.52 1.54
CA TYR A 4 -15.32 11.78 2.11
C TYR A 4 -16.34 11.55 3.26
N SER A 5 -16.44 10.33 3.82
CA SER A 5 -17.39 9.98 4.89
C SER A 5 -16.99 10.50 6.27
N LEU A 6 -15.80 11.08 6.42
CA LEU A 6 -15.44 11.70 7.68
C LEU A 6 -15.97 13.14 7.69
N PRO A 7 -16.84 13.50 8.64
CA PRO A 7 -17.32 14.86 8.78
C PRO A 7 -16.13 15.81 8.96
N ARG A 8 -16.28 17.06 8.51
CA ARG A 8 -15.31 18.11 8.81
C ARG A 8 -15.01 18.06 10.31
N PRO A 9 -13.73 18.07 10.73
CA PRO A 9 -13.39 18.14 12.14
C PRO A 9 -14.17 19.30 12.75
N SER A 10 -14.93 19.03 13.82
CA SER A 10 -15.59 20.10 14.57
C SER A 10 -14.53 21.09 15.04
N ALA A 11 -14.91 22.36 15.16
CA ALA A 11 -14.00 23.37 15.70
C ALA A 11 -13.50 22.91 17.07
N ASN A 12 -12.18 22.99 17.31
CA ASN A 12 -11.60 22.63 18.60
C ASN A 12 -12.29 23.41 19.72
N HIS A 13 -13.04 22.69 20.57
CA HIS A 13 -13.73 23.24 21.75
C HIS A 13 -12.76 23.59 22.89
N THR A 14 -11.47 23.29 22.72
CA THR A 14 -10.40 23.59 23.67
C THR A 14 -9.49 24.67 23.08
N PRO A 15 -9.66 25.95 23.46
CA PRO A 15 -8.96 27.09 22.84
C PRO A 15 -7.42 26.98 22.88
N THR A 16 -6.88 26.31 23.89
CA THR A 16 -5.44 26.12 24.12
C THR A 16 -4.81 25.04 23.24
N LEU A 17 -5.60 24.15 22.64
CA LEU A 17 -5.15 23.09 21.71
C LEU A 17 -5.33 23.53 20.26
N ARG A 18 -5.06 24.81 19.96
CA ARG A 18 -4.97 25.30 18.59
C ARG A 18 -3.51 25.27 18.14
N PHE A 19 -3.17 24.25 17.36
CA PHE A 19 -1.88 24.19 16.70
C PHE A 19 -1.91 25.14 15.50
N HIS A 20 -1.50 26.39 15.73
CA HIS A 20 -1.32 27.36 14.67
C HIS A 20 -0.09 26.90 13.87
N ASN A 21 -0.22 26.76 12.55
CA ASN A 21 0.83 26.27 11.62
C ASN A 21 1.05 24.76 11.60
N LYS A 22 -0.02 23.95 11.60
CA LYS A 22 0.12 22.57 11.13
C LYS A 22 0.49 22.58 9.65
N PRO A 23 1.50 21.81 9.19
CA PRO A 23 1.82 21.67 7.77
C PRO A 23 0.65 21.08 6.93
N TYR A 24 -0.39 20.56 7.59
CA TYR A 24 -1.58 19.97 6.98
C TYR A 24 -2.89 20.68 7.37
N ASP A 25 -2.86 22.00 7.57
CA ASP A 25 -4.09 22.77 7.80
C ASP A 25 -4.92 22.91 6.51
N ALA A 26 -5.77 21.91 6.25
CA ALA A 26 -6.65 21.83 5.07
C ALA A 26 -7.70 22.96 5.00
N SER A 27 -7.78 23.84 6.01
CA SER A 27 -8.66 25.01 5.98
C SER A 27 -8.06 26.20 5.22
N LYS A 28 -6.77 26.17 4.88
CA LYS A 28 -6.02 27.29 4.28
C LYS A 28 -5.80 27.20 2.76
N LEU A 29 -6.03 26.05 2.15
CA LEU A 29 -5.83 25.84 0.72
C LEU A 29 -7.19 25.64 0.05
N GLU A 30 -7.47 26.45 -0.98
CA GLU A 30 -8.57 26.16 -1.90
C GLU A 30 -8.35 24.76 -2.49
N LYS A 31 -9.42 23.99 -2.65
CA LYS A 31 -9.33 22.57 -3.08
C LYS A 31 -8.61 22.41 -4.42
N SER A 32 -8.74 23.39 -5.31
CA SER A 32 -8.02 23.46 -6.58
C SER A 32 -6.51 23.56 -6.39
N ASP A 33 -6.07 24.39 -5.45
CA ASP A 33 -4.65 24.66 -5.21
C ASP A 33 -3.98 23.44 -4.59
N LEU A 34 -4.68 22.77 -3.66
CA LEU A 34 -4.21 21.52 -3.08
C LEU A 34 -4.10 20.40 -4.13
N PHE A 35 -5.07 20.30 -5.04
CA PHE A 35 -5.02 19.34 -6.14
C PHE A 35 -3.81 19.59 -7.04
N ILE A 36 -3.60 20.84 -7.47
CA ILE A 36 -2.46 21.22 -8.31
C ILE A 36 -1.14 20.92 -7.59
N TYR A 37 -1.05 21.28 -6.31
CA TYR A 37 0.11 20.96 -5.48
C TYR A 37 0.38 19.45 -5.44
N HIS A 38 -0.65 18.62 -5.25
CA HIS A 38 -0.49 17.17 -5.26
C HIS A 38 -0.03 16.64 -6.62
N VAL A 39 -0.59 17.14 -7.73
CA VAL A 39 -0.15 16.76 -9.09
C VAL A 39 1.33 17.06 -9.26
N LEU A 40 1.76 18.30 -8.95
CA LEU A 40 3.17 18.68 -9.05
C LEU A 40 4.05 17.80 -8.19
N ARG A 41 3.66 17.55 -6.94
CA ARG A 41 4.44 16.71 -6.01
C ARG A 41 4.56 15.27 -6.48
N VAL A 42 3.50 14.70 -7.05
CA VAL A 42 3.54 13.35 -7.64
C VAL A 42 4.50 13.34 -8.83
N CYS A 43 4.41 14.31 -9.73
CA CYS A 43 5.30 14.42 -10.89
C CYS A 43 6.78 14.53 -10.47
N ASP A 44 7.08 15.34 -9.46
CA ASP A 44 8.43 15.46 -8.90
C ASP A 44 8.94 14.13 -8.37
N LEU A 45 8.14 13.44 -7.54
CA LEU A 45 8.52 12.15 -6.97
C LEU A 45 8.69 11.05 -8.03
N ILE A 46 7.85 11.05 -9.07
CA ILE A 46 7.99 10.12 -10.20
C ILE A 46 9.29 10.38 -10.96
N ASN A 47 9.64 11.65 -11.17
CA ASN A 47 10.91 12.02 -11.82
C ASN A 47 12.13 11.66 -10.95
N GLU A 48 12.08 11.93 -9.65
CA GLU A 48 13.12 11.55 -8.67
C GLU A 48 13.33 10.03 -8.67
N ARG A 49 12.25 9.25 -8.75
CA ARG A 49 12.25 7.79 -8.68
C ARG A 49 12.04 7.12 -10.03
N LYS A 50 12.39 7.77 -11.15
CA LYS A 50 12.08 7.27 -12.50
C LYS A 50 12.62 5.87 -12.79
N SER A 51 13.76 5.51 -12.19
CA SER A 51 14.36 4.17 -12.32
C SER A 51 13.47 3.06 -11.75
N ASN A 52 12.54 3.38 -10.85
CA ASN A 52 11.57 2.40 -10.35
C ASN A 52 10.68 1.86 -11.45
N PHE A 53 10.49 2.59 -12.55
CA PHE A 53 9.66 2.20 -13.67
C PHE A 53 10.42 1.40 -14.73
N ASP A 54 11.75 1.25 -14.58
CA ASP A 54 12.57 0.49 -15.53
C ASP A 54 12.15 -0.99 -15.55
N GLY A 55 12.19 -1.56 -16.75
CA GLY A 55 11.81 -2.96 -16.99
C GLY A 55 10.31 -3.24 -16.91
N LEU A 56 9.46 -2.22 -16.79
CA LEU A 56 8.02 -2.39 -16.95
C LEU A 56 7.64 -2.71 -18.41
N ASN A 57 8.43 -2.23 -19.38
CA ASN A 57 8.28 -2.50 -20.81
C ASN A 57 6.89 -2.13 -21.37
N MET A 58 6.35 -1.01 -20.87
CA MET A 58 5.02 -0.49 -21.23
C MET A 58 5.07 1.02 -21.46
N LEU A 59 4.17 1.50 -22.31
CA LEU A 59 3.78 2.90 -22.44
C LEU A 59 2.50 3.12 -21.62
N VAL A 60 2.58 3.92 -20.55
CA VAL A 60 1.45 4.17 -19.65
C VAL A 60 1.02 5.62 -19.70
N GLU A 61 -0.26 5.88 -19.89
CA GLU A 61 -0.88 7.18 -19.68
C GLU A 61 -1.52 7.21 -18.28
N LEU A 62 -1.02 8.11 -17.42
CA LEU A 62 -1.50 8.29 -16.05
C LEU A 62 -2.16 9.65 -15.92
N SER A 63 -3.47 9.66 -15.67
CA SER A 63 -4.26 10.87 -15.49
C SER A 63 -4.61 11.11 -14.02
N PHE A 64 -4.35 12.31 -13.51
CA PHE A 64 -4.70 12.69 -12.14
C PHE A 64 -6.10 13.31 -12.03
N GLY A 65 -6.68 13.74 -13.16
CA GLY A 65 -7.99 14.37 -13.25
C GLY A 65 -8.61 14.21 -14.63
N ASP A 66 -9.61 15.05 -14.95
CA ASP A 66 -10.28 15.05 -16.26
C ASP A 66 -9.60 15.97 -17.29
N GLN A 67 -8.69 16.82 -16.83
CA GLN A 67 -8.00 17.78 -17.68
C GLN A 67 -6.69 17.20 -18.21
N PRO A 68 -6.40 17.30 -19.52
CA PRO A 68 -5.19 16.73 -20.12
C PRO A 68 -3.88 17.28 -19.55
N GLN A 69 -3.86 18.52 -19.02
CA GLN A 69 -2.66 19.06 -18.37
C GLN A 69 -2.32 18.41 -17.01
N HIS A 70 -3.22 17.58 -16.47
CA HIS A 70 -3.01 16.83 -15.24
C HIS A 70 -2.73 15.36 -15.53
N SER A 71 -2.10 15.08 -16.66
CA SER A 71 -1.72 13.73 -17.07
C SER A 71 -0.24 13.70 -17.43
N ILE A 72 0.36 12.53 -17.25
CA ILE A 72 1.73 12.25 -17.66
C ILE A 72 1.78 10.92 -18.41
N VAL A 73 2.85 10.73 -19.16
CA VAL A 73 3.12 9.48 -19.85
C VAL A 73 4.42 8.89 -19.37
N ILE A 74 4.38 7.62 -18.98
CA ILE A 74 5.52 6.85 -18.51
C ILE A 74 5.89 5.89 -19.63
N ASP A 75 6.96 6.19 -20.36
CA ASP A 75 7.49 5.32 -21.42
C ASP A 75 8.66 4.49 -20.88
N SER A 76 8.38 3.22 -20.59
CA SER A 76 9.35 2.26 -20.07
C SER A 76 9.70 1.16 -21.08
N ARG A 77 9.37 1.34 -22.37
CA ARG A 77 9.65 0.38 -23.45
C ARG A 77 11.14 0.29 -23.80
N SER A 78 11.88 1.35 -23.47
CA SER A 78 13.35 1.39 -23.57
C SER A 78 14.01 0.89 -22.29
N LYS A 79 15.33 0.67 -22.33
CA LYS A 79 16.10 0.26 -21.14
C LYS A 79 16.00 1.23 -19.96
N ARG A 80 15.69 2.51 -20.23
CA ARG A 80 15.48 3.55 -19.23
C ARG A 80 14.13 4.20 -19.46
N THR A 81 13.44 4.48 -18.37
CA THR A 81 12.14 5.13 -18.39
C THR A 81 12.28 6.62 -18.68
N ASN A 82 11.43 7.11 -19.57
CA ASN A 82 11.23 8.53 -19.83
C ASN A 82 9.82 8.95 -19.40
N ILE A 83 9.72 10.13 -18.79
CA ILE A 83 8.45 10.74 -18.42
C ILE A 83 8.18 11.84 -19.45
N LEU A 84 7.04 11.76 -20.12
CA LEU A 84 6.60 12.72 -21.13
C LEU A 84 5.33 13.43 -20.63
N GLU A 85 5.11 14.64 -21.10
CA GLU A 85 3.90 15.41 -20.76
C GLU A 85 2.65 14.88 -21.48
N ARG A 86 2.84 14.28 -22.67
CA ARG A 86 1.74 13.79 -23.51
C ARG A 86 2.14 12.57 -24.31
N LEU A 87 1.13 11.81 -24.76
CA LEU A 87 1.29 10.69 -25.68
C LEU A 87 1.87 11.19 -27.00
N PRO A 88 2.89 10.51 -27.57
CA PRO A 88 3.36 10.79 -28.92
C PRO A 88 2.23 10.61 -29.94
N GLU A 89 2.21 11.41 -30.99
CA GLU A 89 1.21 11.32 -32.06
C GLU A 89 1.15 9.90 -32.65
N ASN A 90 -0.07 9.44 -32.97
CA ASN A 90 -0.33 8.10 -33.52
C ASN A 90 0.13 6.91 -32.66
N THR A 91 0.29 7.10 -31.35
CA THR A 91 0.66 6.02 -30.42
C THR A 91 -0.47 5.75 -29.43
N GLN A 92 -0.80 4.47 -29.23
CA GLN A 92 -1.75 4.04 -28.21
C GLN A 92 -0.99 3.60 -26.94
N ALA A 93 -1.47 3.99 -25.77
CA ALA A 93 -0.92 3.52 -24.50
C ALA A 93 -1.25 2.03 -24.28
N ASP A 94 -0.29 1.27 -23.76
CA ASP A 94 -0.50 -0.12 -23.31
C ASP A 94 -1.42 -0.17 -22.08
N LEU A 95 -1.35 0.88 -21.25
CA LEU A 95 -2.22 1.10 -20.10
C LEU A 95 -2.58 2.58 -20.04
N ALA A 96 -3.87 2.90 -20.00
CA ALA A 96 -4.36 4.23 -19.66
C ALA A 96 -5.19 4.12 -18.37
N THR A 97 -4.81 4.85 -17.33
CA THR A 97 -5.52 4.82 -16.04
C THR A 97 -5.58 6.19 -15.39
N LYS A 98 -6.67 6.42 -14.66
CA LYS A 98 -6.93 7.64 -13.91
C LYS A 98 -6.93 7.34 -12.42
N ILE A 99 -6.17 8.09 -11.62
CA ILE A 99 -6.17 7.98 -10.15
C ILE A 99 -5.89 9.36 -9.54
N SER A 100 -6.61 9.68 -8.48
CA SER A 100 -6.44 10.98 -7.81
C SER A 100 -5.03 11.11 -7.22
N PRO A 101 -4.37 12.28 -7.34
CA PRO A 101 -2.96 12.42 -6.99
C PRO A 101 -2.72 12.23 -5.49
N GLU A 102 -3.72 12.48 -4.62
CA GLU A 102 -3.59 12.21 -3.19
C GLU A 102 -3.33 10.72 -2.88
N PHE A 103 -3.97 9.79 -3.60
CA PHE A 103 -3.72 8.36 -3.38
C PHE A 103 -2.34 7.95 -3.87
N VAL A 104 -1.88 8.57 -4.97
CA VAL A 104 -0.53 8.32 -5.46
C VAL A 104 0.50 8.81 -4.45
N LEU A 105 0.31 9.99 -3.87
CA LEU A 105 1.17 10.50 -2.79
C LEU A 105 1.16 9.57 -1.58
N ASP A 106 -0.02 9.14 -1.12
CA ASP A 106 -0.13 8.24 0.01
C ASP A 106 0.61 6.92 -0.23
N VAL A 107 0.62 6.41 -1.47
CA VAL A 107 1.41 5.23 -1.84
C VAL A 107 2.90 5.53 -1.78
N MET A 108 3.34 6.62 -2.40
CA MET A 108 4.76 6.98 -2.51
C MET A 108 5.39 7.37 -1.17
N GLU A 109 4.57 7.80 -0.21
CA GLU A 109 4.94 8.10 1.18
C GLU A 109 4.73 6.92 2.14
N GLY A 110 4.20 5.79 1.65
CA GLY A 110 4.05 4.56 2.44
C GLY A 110 2.86 4.58 3.40
N ARG A 111 1.90 5.51 3.22
CA ARG A 111 0.66 5.60 4.00
C ARG A 111 -0.40 4.60 3.54
N ILE A 112 -0.33 4.12 2.29
CA ILE A 112 -1.20 3.08 1.76
C ILE A 112 -0.42 2.11 0.86
N ASN A 113 -0.81 0.84 0.85
CA ASN A 113 -0.22 -0.15 -0.04
C ASN A 113 -0.59 0.14 -1.51
N ALA A 114 0.41 0.08 -2.40
CA ALA A 114 0.25 0.38 -3.82
C ALA A 114 -0.81 -0.50 -4.52
N GLN A 115 -0.80 -1.80 -4.25
CA GLN A 115 -1.74 -2.74 -4.87
C GLN A 115 -3.19 -2.41 -4.48
N GLN A 116 -3.40 -2.05 -3.21
CA GLN A 116 -4.71 -1.66 -2.72
C GLN A 116 -5.18 -0.33 -3.31
N ALA A 117 -4.31 0.69 -3.34
CA ALA A 117 -4.65 2.00 -3.87
C ALA A 117 -5.07 1.94 -5.35
N PHE A 118 -4.26 1.29 -6.19
CA PHE A 118 -4.55 1.15 -7.62
C PHE A 118 -5.69 0.15 -7.92
N ARG A 119 -6.02 -0.76 -7.00
CA ARG A 119 -7.21 -1.62 -7.12
C ARG A 119 -8.51 -0.88 -6.81
N LEU A 120 -8.51 -0.03 -5.79
CA LEU A 120 -9.74 0.60 -5.28
C LEU A 120 -10.01 1.98 -5.90
N TYR A 121 -8.97 2.73 -6.25
CA TYR A 121 -9.09 4.15 -6.60
C TYR A 121 -8.69 4.50 -8.03
N ALA A 122 -7.99 3.60 -8.73
CA ALA A 122 -7.69 3.79 -10.15
C ALA A 122 -8.86 3.37 -11.05
N GLN A 123 -8.99 4.05 -12.20
CA GLN A 123 -10.02 3.81 -13.20
C GLN A 123 -9.39 3.75 -14.61
N PRO A 124 -9.36 2.57 -15.26
CA PRO A 124 -9.70 1.26 -14.70
C PRO A 124 -8.73 0.84 -13.58
N PRO A 125 -9.17 -0.06 -12.67
CA PRO A 125 -8.29 -0.66 -11.67
C PRO A 125 -7.07 -1.34 -12.32
N CYS A 126 -5.89 -1.06 -11.80
CA CYS A 126 -4.64 -1.59 -12.36
C CYS A 126 -3.64 -2.03 -11.27
N PRO A 127 -4.01 -3.00 -10.41
CA PRO A 127 -3.02 -3.66 -9.56
C PRO A 127 -1.98 -4.40 -10.42
N GLY A 128 -0.87 -4.78 -9.82
CA GLY A 128 0.19 -5.57 -10.42
C GLY A 128 1.51 -4.81 -10.55
N ALA A 129 2.25 -5.12 -11.62
CA ALA A 129 3.60 -4.60 -11.83
C ALA A 129 3.64 -3.07 -11.92
N PHE A 130 2.68 -2.45 -12.60
CA PHE A 130 2.59 -0.99 -12.71
C PHE A 130 2.40 -0.33 -11.34
N ALA A 131 1.37 -0.73 -10.59
CA ALA A 131 1.10 -0.21 -9.25
C ALA A 131 2.32 -0.35 -8.33
N SER A 132 3.04 -1.48 -8.40
CA SER A 132 4.20 -1.73 -7.55
C SER A 132 5.34 -0.71 -7.72
N ARG A 133 5.44 -0.03 -8.87
CA ARG A 133 6.49 0.96 -9.15
C ARG A 133 6.36 2.24 -8.30
N PHE A 134 5.17 2.48 -7.74
CA PHE A 134 4.90 3.62 -6.85
C PHE A 134 5.24 3.34 -5.39
N SER A 135 5.54 2.09 -5.02
CA SER A 135 5.81 1.71 -3.63
C SER A 135 6.92 2.56 -3.01
N ALA A 136 6.74 2.97 -1.76
CA ALA A 136 7.67 3.88 -1.07
C ALA A 136 9.12 3.37 -1.03
N LEU A 137 9.32 2.05 -0.96
CA LEU A 137 10.64 1.40 -0.93
C LEU A 137 11.14 0.95 -2.32
N GLY A 138 10.45 1.33 -3.39
CA GLY A 138 10.72 0.86 -4.74
C GLY A 138 9.99 -0.45 -5.10
N PRO A 139 10.11 -0.89 -6.37
CA PRO A 139 9.48 -2.12 -6.82
C PRO A 139 10.04 -3.33 -6.08
N PRO A 140 9.21 -4.37 -5.83
CA PRO A 140 9.72 -5.61 -5.25
C PRO A 140 10.81 -6.20 -6.15
N ALA A 141 11.82 -6.81 -5.52
CA ALA A 141 12.82 -7.58 -6.25
C ALA A 141 12.17 -8.75 -7.01
N SER A 142 12.85 -9.25 -8.05
CA SER A 142 12.40 -10.47 -8.72
C SER A 142 12.30 -11.61 -7.72
N VAL A 143 11.21 -12.37 -7.82
CA VAL A 143 11.06 -13.61 -7.08
C VAL A 143 12.12 -14.58 -7.58
N VAL A 144 13.01 -14.98 -6.70
CA VAL A 144 14.00 -16.03 -6.97
C VAL A 144 13.40 -17.39 -6.64
N SER A 145 13.88 -18.44 -7.31
CA SER A 145 13.45 -19.80 -6.97
C SER A 145 13.93 -20.18 -5.58
N ARG A 146 13.30 -21.19 -4.97
CA ARG A 146 13.75 -21.71 -3.67
C ARG A 146 15.20 -22.19 -3.71
N ASP A 147 15.63 -22.75 -4.84
CA ASP A 147 16.97 -23.33 -5.00
C ASP A 147 18.05 -22.23 -5.09
N ASP A 148 17.66 -21.02 -5.48
CA ASP A 148 18.53 -19.85 -5.54
C ASP A 148 18.55 -19.04 -4.23
N LEU A 149 17.72 -19.40 -3.24
CA LEU A 149 17.69 -18.73 -1.93
C LEU A 149 18.79 -19.28 -1.04
N ASP A 150 19.63 -18.37 -0.52
CA ASP A 150 20.49 -18.67 0.62
C ASP A 150 19.64 -18.74 1.91
N LEU A 151 19.11 -19.94 2.19
CA LEU A 151 18.25 -20.21 3.34
C LEU A 151 18.95 -19.91 4.68
N GLU A 152 20.28 -20.01 4.73
CA GLU A 152 21.03 -19.75 5.95
C GLU A 152 21.10 -18.25 6.28
N SER A 153 20.95 -17.41 5.26
CA SER A 153 20.96 -15.94 5.41
C SER A 153 19.64 -15.35 5.91
N LEU A 154 18.54 -16.11 5.81
CA LEU A 154 17.21 -15.66 6.20
C LEU A 154 17.12 -15.42 7.72
N PRO A 155 16.24 -14.51 8.18
CA PRO A 155 16.01 -14.28 9.60
C PRO A 155 15.74 -15.60 10.34
N LYS A 156 16.42 -15.80 11.47
CA LYS A 156 16.19 -16.93 12.37
C LYS A 156 15.54 -16.40 13.65
N PRO A 157 14.65 -17.17 14.30
CA PRO A 157 14.09 -16.79 15.59
C PRO A 157 15.19 -16.44 16.58
N THR A 158 15.12 -15.24 17.16
CA THR A 158 16.14 -14.72 18.08
C THR A 158 15.49 -13.89 19.19
N GLU A 159 16.06 -13.91 20.39
CA GLU A 159 15.68 -13.01 21.48
C GLU A 159 16.47 -11.69 21.44
N ASN A 160 17.49 -11.60 20.59
CA ASN A 160 18.33 -10.41 20.48
C ASN A 160 17.60 -9.31 19.70
N ILE A 161 17.12 -8.29 20.42
CA ILE A 161 16.39 -7.14 19.86
C ILE A 161 17.18 -6.42 18.76
N GLN A 162 18.51 -6.32 18.88
CA GLN A 162 19.31 -5.66 17.85
C GLN A 162 19.29 -6.46 16.55
N GLN A 163 19.42 -7.78 16.64
CA GLN A 163 19.28 -8.68 15.49
C GLN A 163 17.88 -8.60 14.87
N VAL A 164 16.81 -8.56 15.69
CA VAL A 164 15.43 -8.38 15.19
C VAL A 164 15.29 -7.09 14.39
N LYS A 165 15.86 -5.98 14.89
CA LYS A 165 15.83 -4.68 14.17
C LYS A 165 16.61 -4.74 12.87
N ASP A 166 17.74 -5.41 12.86
CA ASP A 166 18.59 -5.52 11.68
C ASP A 166 17.96 -6.45 10.63
N ASP A 167 17.33 -7.54 11.05
CA ASP A 167 16.54 -8.44 10.19
C ASP A 167 15.35 -7.69 9.58
N LEU A 168 14.61 -6.92 10.39
CA LEU A 168 13.49 -6.12 9.89
C LEU A 168 13.93 -5.09 8.83
N LYS A 169 15.08 -4.45 9.03
CA LYS A 169 15.64 -3.51 8.05
C LYS A 169 16.10 -4.21 6.76
N LYS A 170 16.73 -5.37 6.89
CA LYS A 170 17.30 -6.10 5.74
C LYS A 170 16.23 -6.81 4.92
N TRP A 171 15.31 -7.49 5.60
CA TRP A 171 14.37 -8.43 4.99
C TRP A 171 12.92 -7.93 4.97
N GLY A 172 12.60 -6.87 5.71
CA GLY A 172 11.22 -6.37 5.87
C GLY A 172 10.38 -7.21 6.83
N TYR A 173 10.94 -8.27 7.42
CA TYR A 173 10.34 -9.09 8.47
C TYR A 173 11.44 -9.63 9.40
N ALA A 174 11.05 -10.08 10.59
CA ALA A 174 11.96 -10.68 11.57
C ALA A 174 11.19 -11.67 12.46
N PHE A 175 11.93 -12.58 13.09
CA PHE A 175 11.35 -13.55 14.04
C PHE A 175 11.88 -13.29 15.44
N VAL A 176 10.96 -13.01 16.37
CA VAL A 176 11.27 -12.90 17.79
C VAL A 176 11.06 -14.27 18.43
N ALA A 177 12.13 -14.89 18.91
CA ALA A 177 12.02 -16.12 19.67
C ALA A 177 11.35 -15.84 21.02
N ASN A 178 10.50 -16.77 21.46
CA ASN A 178 9.86 -16.72 22.78
C ASN A 178 9.15 -15.38 23.08
N ALA A 179 8.58 -14.76 22.05
CA ALA A 179 7.84 -13.50 22.19
C ALA A 179 6.63 -13.63 23.13
N LEU A 180 6.08 -14.84 23.23
CA LEU A 180 5.03 -15.22 24.17
C LEU A 180 5.52 -16.41 25.00
N THR A 181 5.21 -16.39 26.28
CA THR A 181 5.41 -17.53 27.18
C THR A 181 4.43 -18.66 26.86
N ALA A 182 4.75 -19.89 27.27
CA ALA A 182 3.87 -21.05 27.05
C ALA A 182 2.47 -20.85 27.70
N ASP A 183 2.42 -20.16 28.84
CA ASP A 183 1.17 -19.86 29.51
C ASP A 183 0.34 -18.81 28.75
N GLU A 184 0.97 -17.76 28.22
CA GLU A 184 0.30 -16.77 27.37
C GLU A 184 -0.23 -17.40 26.08
N VAL A 185 0.56 -18.27 25.43
CA VAL A 185 0.11 -19.03 24.26
C VAL A 185 -1.10 -19.89 24.60
N LYS A 186 -1.11 -20.54 25.77
CA LYS A 186 -2.25 -21.35 26.22
C LYS A 186 -3.50 -20.49 26.44
N VAL A 187 -3.36 -19.33 27.08
CA VAL A 187 -4.49 -18.40 27.30
C VAL A 187 -5.07 -17.92 25.97
N ILE A 188 -4.23 -17.48 25.03
CA ILE A 188 -4.68 -17.00 23.71
C ILE A 188 -5.37 -18.13 22.94
N ARG A 189 -4.79 -19.34 22.95
CA ARG A 189 -5.40 -20.50 22.31
C ARG A 189 -6.78 -20.81 22.89
N THR A 190 -6.90 -20.86 24.21
CA THR A 190 -8.19 -21.13 24.87
C THR A 190 -9.22 -20.06 24.52
N ALA A 191 -8.85 -18.78 24.52
CA ALA A 191 -9.77 -17.70 24.14
C ALA A 191 -10.27 -17.85 22.68
N LEU A 192 -9.37 -18.21 21.75
CA LEU A 192 -9.74 -18.45 20.35
C LEU A 192 -10.67 -19.66 20.19
N GLU A 193 -10.39 -20.76 20.90
CA GLU A 193 -11.23 -21.97 20.89
C GLU A 193 -12.63 -21.70 21.47
N GLU A 194 -12.72 -20.96 22.57
CA GLU A 194 -13.97 -20.55 23.20
C GLU A 194 -14.78 -19.60 22.30
N GLN A 195 -14.12 -18.63 21.68
CA GLN A 195 -14.75 -17.73 20.70
C GLN A 195 -15.30 -18.53 19.51
N ALA A 196 -14.49 -19.41 18.92
CA ALA A 196 -14.91 -20.26 17.82
C ALA A 196 -16.10 -21.15 18.21
N ALA A 197 -16.13 -21.70 19.42
CA ALA A 197 -17.26 -22.47 19.93
C ALA A 197 -18.52 -21.60 20.08
N GLY A 198 -18.38 -20.40 20.64
CA GLY A 198 -19.47 -19.43 20.78
C GLY A 198 -20.05 -18.98 19.45
N GLU A 199 -19.22 -18.66 18.46
CA GLU A 199 -19.64 -18.28 17.11
C GLU A 199 -20.39 -19.42 16.40
N ARG A 200 -19.94 -20.67 16.57
CA ARG A 200 -20.66 -21.85 16.05
C ARG A 200 -22.03 -22.01 16.71
N GLN A 201 -22.11 -21.88 18.03
CA GLN A 201 -23.38 -21.98 18.75
C GLN A 201 -24.36 -20.87 18.37
N ALA A 202 -23.85 -19.65 18.12
CA ALA A 202 -24.65 -18.51 17.69
C ALA A 202 -25.01 -18.52 16.19
N GLY A 203 -24.47 -19.47 15.42
CA GLY A 203 -24.74 -19.60 13.97
C GLY A 203 -24.12 -18.49 13.12
N ILE A 204 -23.14 -17.76 13.65
CA ILE A 204 -22.44 -16.66 12.97
C ILE A 204 -20.99 -17.01 12.58
N ALA A 205 -20.57 -18.25 12.84
CA ALA A 205 -19.26 -18.73 12.45
C ALA A 205 -19.08 -18.62 10.92
N HIS A 206 -18.07 -17.86 10.51
CA HIS A 206 -17.68 -17.74 9.12
C HIS A 206 -16.68 -18.85 8.78
N MET A 207 -17.11 -19.79 7.93
CA MET A 207 -16.22 -20.81 7.38
C MET A 207 -15.45 -20.20 6.20
N ALA A 208 -14.12 -20.30 6.20
CA ALA A 208 -13.32 -19.82 5.07
C ALA A 208 -13.69 -20.60 3.79
N SER A 209 -13.92 -19.90 2.69
CA SER A 209 -14.33 -20.48 1.39
C SER A 209 -13.31 -21.43 0.76
N LEU A 210 -12.09 -21.51 1.31
CA LEU A 210 -11.02 -22.44 0.93
C LEU A 210 -11.16 -23.82 1.59
N HIS A 211 -12.01 -23.93 2.59
CA HIS A 211 -12.24 -25.11 3.41
C HIS A 211 -13.62 -25.68 3.07
N LYS A 212 -13.67 -26.74 2.26
CA LYS A 212 -14.90 -27.32 1.67
C LYS A 212 -15.37 -28.59 2.39
N SER A 213 -14.68 -29.04 3.43
CA SER A 213 -15.04 -30.25 4.16
C SER A 213 -15.86 -29.92 5.40
N SER A 214 -16.72 -30.85 5.82
CA SER A 214 -17.54 -30.72 7.03
C SER A 214 -16.75 -30.83 8.34
N GLU A 215 -15.44 -31.10 8.26
CA GLU A 215 -14.52 -31.18 9.40
C GLU A 215 -13.65 -29.93 9.55
N ASP A 216 -13.79 -28.95 8.65
CA ASP A 216 -12.97 -27.74 8.69
C ASP A 216 -13.38 -26.78 9.83
N GLU A 217 -12.38 -26.16 10.44
CA GLU A 217 -12.55 -25.19 11.52
C GLU A 217 -12.92 -23.79 10.99
N PRO A 218 -13.71 -23.00 11.76
CA PRO A 218 -14.11 -21.65 11.35
C PRO A 218 -12.91 -20.71 11.27
N ASP A 219 -12.97 -19.77 10.32
CA ASP A 219 -11.94 -18.74 10.15
C ASP A 219 -12.06 -17.72 11.27
N GLN A 220 -11.15 -17.77 12.24
CA GLN A 220 -11.16 -16.89 13.40
C GLN A 220 -10.36 -15.62 13.10
N ARG A 221 -11.04 -14.48 13.16
CA ARG A 221 -10.39 -13.17 13.15
C ARG A 221 -10.03 -12.79 14.59
N VAL A 222 -8.76 -12.53 14.82
CA VAL A 222 -8.30 -11.86 16.04
C VAL A 222 -8.67 -10.39 15.89
N TRP A 223 -9.56 -9.88 16.74
CA TRP A 223 -9.97 -8.47 16.81
C TRP A 223 -9.19 -7.74 17.89
#